data_AF-A0A0E9MUG6-F1
#
_entry.id   AF-A0A0E9MUG6-F1
#
_cell.length_a   1.000
_cell.length_b   1.000
_cell.length_c   1.000
_cell.angle_alpha   90.00
_cell.angle_beta   90.00
_cell.angle_gamma   90.00
#
_symmetry.space_group_name_H-M   'P 1'
#
loop_
_entity.id
_entity.type
_entity.pdbx_description
1 polymer ?
#
loop_
_entity_poly.entity_id
_entity_poly.type
_entity_poly.pdbx_seq_one_letter_code
_entity_poly.pdbx_strand_id
1 'polypeptide(L)'
;MQSQTVFEKEINTSIPLILPLILLTFGTHPEDMIAYYHGTKANLQPGDLIAPGFHSNYGKMNKANYVYFSATLDAATWGAELAQGEGRGRIYIVEPTGAYEDDPNLTDKKFPGNPTKSYRTKDPLRIIGEVTAWEGHPPEKLQAMRDHLEQLKQQGIEAIDE
;
A
#
# COMPACT_ATOMS: atom_id res chain seq x y z
N MET A 1 -34.98 23.00 -70.73
CA MET A 1 -35.38 21.89 -69.85
C MET A 1 -34.12 21.29 -69.27
N GLN A 2 -34.03 21.34 -67.93
CA GLN A 2 -33.15 20.62 -66.99
C GLN A 2 -31.62 20.87 -66.97
N SER A 3 -31.26 21.50 -65.83
CA SER A 3 -29.98 21.77 -65.17
C SER A 3 -29.12 20.55 -64.83
N GLN A 4 -27.86 20.83 -64.46
CA GLN A 4 -26.89 20.12 -63.59
C GLN A 4 -25.50 20.05 -64.26
N THR A 5 -24.32 20.34 -63.69
CA THR A 5 -23.87 20.53 -62.30
C THR A 5 -22.43 21.10 -62.29
N VAL A 6 -22.22 22.13 -61.44
CA VAL A 6 -21.09 22.46 -60.53
C VAL A 6 -19.63 22.38 -61.02
N PHE A 7 -19.00 23.57 -61.01
CA PHE A 7 -17.57 23.87 -60.83
C PHE A 7 -17.12 23.54 -59.40
N GLU A 8 -15.95 22.94 -59.21
CA GLU A 8 -14.87 23.48 -58.36
C GLU A 8 -13.65 22.54 -58.35
N LYS A 9 -12.47 23.13 -58.48
CA LYS A 9 -11.16 22.49 -58.65
C LYS A 9 -10.46 22.49 -57.29
N GLU A 10 -10.00 21.31 -56.88
CA GLU A 10 -9.38 21.00 -55.59
C GLU A 10 -8.15 21.87 -55.27
N ILE A 11 -8.13 22.40 -54.04
CA ILE A 11 -6.94 22.90 -53.35
C ILE A 11 -6.52 21.79 -52.38
N ASN A 12 -5.47 21.06 -52.72
CA ASN A 12 -4.91 20.01 -51.87
C ASN A 12 -3.86 20.63 -50.93
N THR A 13 -4.22 20.78 -49.67
CA THR A 13 -3.32 21.15 -48.57
C THR A 13 -3.41 20.09 -47.48
N SER A 14 -2.23 19.74 -46.96
CA SER A 14 -1.98 19.18 -45.61
C SER A 14 -1.83 17.65 -45.46
N ILE A 15 -0.56 17.30 -45.35
CA ILE A 15 0.09 16.12 -44.72
C ILE A 15 -0.72 15.51 -43.56
N PRO A 16 -0.80 14.17 -43.44
CA PRO A 16 -0.94 13.51 -42.15
C PRO A 16 0.38 12.84 -41.72
N LEU A 17 0.87 13.27 -40.57
CA LEU A 17 1.95 12.64 -39.81
C LEU A 17 1.40 11.36 -39.18
N ILE A 18 1.81 10.19 -39.65
CA ILE A 18 1.47 8.91 -39.02
C ILE A 18 2.46 8.72 -37.86
N LEU A 19 2.02 8.97 -36.63
CA LEU A 19 2.71 8.45 -35.43
C LEU A 19 2.47 6.94 -35.35
N PRO A 20 3.48 6.11 -35.05
CA PRO A 20 3.23 4.72 -34.74
C PRO A 20 2.61 4.62 -33.34
N LEU A 21 1.43 4.01 -33.27
CA LEU A 21 0.80 3.56 -32.03
C LEU A 21 1.66 2.43 -31.45
N ILE A 22 2.61 2.76 -30.58
CA ILE A 22 3.26 1.78 -29.71
C ILE A 22 2.23 1.44 -28.64
N LEU A 23 1.45 0.38 -28.89
CA LEU A 23 0.67 -0.27 -27.85
C LEU A 23 1.68 -0.99 -26.94
N LEU A 24 2.13 -0.32 -25.88
CA LEU A 24 2.77 -0.99 -24.76
C LEU A 24 1.72 -1.93 -24.17
N THR A 25 1.74 -3.20 -24.57
CA THR A 25 1.05 -4.26 -23.84
C THR A 25 1.77 -4.41 -22.51
N PHE A 26 1.40 -3.59 -21.53
CA PHE A 26 1.55 -3.99 -20.14
C PHE A 26 0.68 -5.24 -20.00
N GLY A 27 1.32 -6.40 -20.03
CA GLY A 27 0.66 -7.63 -19.62
C GLY A 27 0.20 -7.41 -18.20
N THR A 28 -1.10 -7.24 -18.00
CA THR A 28 -1.68 -7.20 -16.66
C THR A 28 -1.66 -8.64 -16.17
N HIS A 29 -0.56 -9.04 -15.52
CA HIS A 29 -0.59 -10.28 -14.76
C HIS A 29 -1.61 -10.09 -13.63
N PRO A 30 -2.40 -11.11 -13.28
CA PRO A 30 -3.35 -11.01 -12.16
C PRO A 30 -2.68 -10.63 -10.84
N GLU A 31 -1.36 -10.79 -10.75
CA GLU A 31 -0.52 -10.41 -9.61
C GLU A 31 -0.19 -8.90 -9.59
N ASP A 32 -0.28 -8.21 -10.73
CA ASP A 32 -0.14 -6.75 -10.84
C ASP A 32 -1.39 -5.99 -10.33
N MET A 33 -2.44 -6.69 -9.93
CA MET A 33 -3.68 -6.09 -9.42
C MET A 33 -3.74 -5.97 -7.90
N ILE A 34 -2.78 -6.54 -7.17
CA ILE A 34 -2.80 -6.50 -5.71
C ILE A 34 -1.98 -5.30 -5.22
N ALA A 35 -2.68 -4.26 -4.80
CA ALA A 35 -2.07 -3.16 -4.07
C ALA A 35 -1.76 -3.59 -2.63
N TYR A 36 -0.49 -3.44 -2.24
CA TYR A 36 -0.05 -3.60 -0.86
C TYR A 36 0.07 -2.24 -0.17
N TYR A 37 -0.18 -2.24 1.13
CA TYR A 37 -0.25 -1.04 1.94
C TYR A 37 0.64 -1.16 3.18
N HIS A 38 1.32 -0.07 3.52
CA HIS A 38 2.07 0.06 4.76
C HIS A 38 1.62 1.30 5.53
N GLY A 39 1.07 1.10 6.72
CA GLY A 39 0.66 2.17 7.63
C GLY A 39 1.80 2.57 8.57
N THR A 40 2.13 3.86 8.62
CA THR A 40 3.20 4.39 9.47
C THR A 40 3.01 5.88 9.78
N LYS A 41 3.82 6.44 10.68
CA LYS A 41 3.94 7.91 10.87
C LYS A 41 5.17 8.50 10.17
N ALA A 42 6.04 7.67 9.61
CA ALA A 42 7.21 8.12 8.87
C ALA A 42 6.80 8.98 7.65
N ASN A 43 7.45 10.13 7.48
CA ASN A 43 7.25 11.02 6.34
C ASN A 43 8.22 10.65 5.22
N LEU A 44 7.74 9.90 4.23
CA LEU A 44 8.49 9.27 3.15
C LEU A 44 7.89 9.68 1.79
N GLN A 45 8.65 9.46 0.73
CA GLN A 45 8.27 9.80 -0.64
C GLN A 45 8.30 8.57 -1.56
N PRO A 46 7.57 8.58 -2.69
CA PRO A 46 7.74 7.56 -3.72
C PRO A 46 9.20 7.39 -4.13
N GLY A 47 9.66 6.14 -4.19
CA GLY A 47 11.07 5.76 -4.41
C GLY A 47 11.84 5.44 -3.13
N ASP A 48 11.38 5.90 -1.96
CA ASP A 48 12.00 5.54 -0.68
C ASP A 48 11.81 4.05 -0.35
N LEU A 49 12.72 3.52 0.47
CA LEU A 49 12.68 2.16 0.98
C LEU A 49 12.37 2.13 2.47
N ILE A 50 11.46 1.26 2.86
CA ILE A 50 11.19 0.92 4.26
C ILE A 50 11.88 -0.41 4.52
N ALA A 51 12.97 -0.40 5.29
CA ALA A 51 13.77 -1.58 5.62
C ALA A 51 13.60 -1.98 7.10
N PRO A 52 13.86 -3.26 7.46
CA PRO A 52 13.97 -3.64 8.87
C PRO A 52 15.08 -2.86 9.58
N GLY A 53 15.02 -2.81 10.91
CA GLY A 53 16.04 -2.16 11.74
C GLY A 53 15.69 -0.76 12.27
N PHE A 54 14.52 -0.21 11.94
CA PHE A 54 13.90 0.87 12.71
C PHE A 54 13.20 0.30 13.96
N HIS A 55 12.93 1.14 14.96
CA HIS A 55 12.25 0.71 16.18
C HIS A 55 10.87 0.12 15.84
N SER A 56 10.60 -1.10 16.32
CA SER A 56 9.28 -1.72 16.15
C SER A 56 8.17 -0.87 16.79
N ASN A 57 7.01 -0.81 16.12
CA ASN A 57 5.80 -0.18 16.66
C ASN A 57 5.19 -0.96 17.83
N TYR A 58 5.64 -2.20 18.08
CA TYR A 58 5.11 -3.10 19.11
C TYR A 58 6.27 -3.73 19.92
N GLY A 59 6.06 -3.92 21.24
CA GLY A 59 7.06 -4.53 22.12
C GLY A 59 8.22 -3.59 22.55
N LYS A 60 9.39 -4.16 22.86
CA LYS A 60 10.54 -3.48 23.53
C LYS A 60 11.37 -2.48 22.71
N MET A 61 10.83 -1.88 21.64
CA MET A 61 11.60 -0.97 20.75
C MET A 61 12.94 -1.57 20.25
N ASN A 62 13.01 -2.90 20.12
CA ASN A 62 14.16 -3.55 19.48
C ASN A 62 14.19 -3.19 17.99
N LYS A 63 15.35 -3.38 17.35
CA LYS A 63 15.45 -3.34 15.89
C LYS A 63 14.46 -4.36 15.31
N ALA A 64 13.48 -3.89 14.54
CA ALA A 64 12.51 -4.78 13.92
C ALA A 64 13.22 -5.72 12.95
N ASN A 65 12.94 -7.02 13.06
CA ASN A 65 13.50 -8.03 12.14
C ASN A 65 12.74 -8.06 10.81
N TYR A 66 11.51 -7.54 10.80
CA TYR A 66 10.62 -7.52 9.64
C TYR A 66 10.00 -6.14 9.40
N VAL A 67 9.57 -5.92 8.17
CA VAL A 67 8.63 -4.86 7.79
C VAL A 67 7.27 -5.50 7.51
N TYR A 68 6.22 -4.89 8.05
CA TYR A 68 4.85 -5.38 7.98
C TYR A 68 4.04 -4.60 6.95
N PHE A 69 3.18 -5.29 6.19
CA PHE A 69 2.31 -4.68 5.18
C PHE A 69 1.06 -5.53 4.97
N SER A 70 0.05 -5.00 4.28
CA SER A 70 -1.22 -5.73 4.06
C SER A 70 -1.76 -5.54 2.65
N ALA A 71 -2.58 -6.47 2.19
CA ALA A 71 -3.41 -6.32 0.99
C ALA A 71 -4.84 -5.83 1.31
N THR A 72 -5.05 -5.28 2.51
CA THR A 72 -6.31 -4.62 2.91
C THR A 72 -6.03 -3.24 3.50
N LEU A 73 -6.85 -2.26 3.12
CA LEU A 73 -6.70 -0.89 3.61
C LEU A 73 -6.99 -0.78 5.12
N ASP A 74 -7.97 -1.53 5.63
CA ASP A 74 -8.34 -1.53 7.06
C ASP A 74 -7.16 -1.93 7.96
N ALA A 75 -6.39 -2.97 7.60
CA ALA A 75 -5.20 -3.37 8.34
C ALA A 75 -4.10 -2.30 8.29
N ALA A 76 -3.93 -1.63 7.14
CA ALA A 76 -2.97 -0.54 7.01
C ALA A 76 -3.40 0.72 7.77
N THR A 77 -4.71 1.00 7.87
CA THR A 77 -5.26 2.06 8.72
C THR A 77 -4.86 1.84 10.18
N TRP A 78 -5.00 0.61 10.71
CA TRP A 78 -4.49 0.28 12.04
C TRP A 78 -2.99 0.52 12.17
N GLY A 79 -2.20 0.11 11.17
CA GLY A 79 -0.77 0.39 11.12
C GLY A 79 -0.45 1.88 11.24
N ALA A 80 -1.17 2.74 10.52
CA ALA A 80 -0.97 4.19 10.54
C ALA A 80 -1.38 4.84 11.87
N GLU A 81 -2.47 4.38 12.49
CA GLU A 81 -3.02 4.95 13.73
C GLU A 81 -2.28 4.51 15.00
N LEU A 82 -1.75 3.28 14.98
CA LEU A 82 -1.04 2.66 16.10
C LEU A 82 0.47 2.80 15.99
N ALA A 83 1.02 3.22 14.84
CA ALA A 83 2.44 3.47 14.67
C ALA A 83 2.97 4.42 15.74
N GLN A 84 4.16 4.10 16.26
CA GLN A 84 4.88 4.95 17.19
C GLN A 84 5.55 6.11 16.46
N GLY A 85 5.93 7.13 17.22
CA GLY A 85 6.55 8.35 16.68
C GLY A 85 5.59 9.53 16.57
N GLU A 86 6.17 10.66 16.19
CA GLU A 86 5.49 11.93 16.01
C GLU A 86 4.89 12.08 14.61
N GLY A 87 3.95 13.02 14.45
CA GLY A 87 3.32 13.30 13.17
C GLY A 87 2.03 12.50 12.92
N ARG A 88 1.39 12.79 11.77
CA ARG A 88 0.16 12.14 11.36
C ARG A 88 0.42 10.72 10.83
N GLY A 89 -0.56 9.84 11.00
CA GLY A 89 -0.59 8.57 10.28
C GLY A 89 -0.61 8.78 8.77
N ARG A 90 0.04 7.86 8.06
CA ARG A 90 0.17 7.80 6.60
C ARG A 90 0.04 6.35 6.16
N ILE A 91 -0.54 6.15 4.98
CA ILE A 91 -0.65 4.83 4.35
C ILE A 91 0.05 4.92 3.01
N TYR A 92 1.13 4.18 2.84
CA TYR A 92 1.85 4.09 1.57
C TYR A 92 1.40 2.88 0.78
N ILE A 93 1.32 3.04 -0.54
CA ILE A 93 1.24 1.93 -1.48
C ILE A 93 2.67 1.44 -1.68
N VAL A 94 2.90 0.15 -1.49
CA VAL A 94 4.23 -0.43 -1.46
C VAL A 94 4.38 -1.64 -2.38
N GLU A 95 5.60 -1.89 -2.80
CA GLU A 95 6.02 -3.07 -3.54
C GLU A 95 7.08 -3.82 -2.70
N PRO A 96 6.86 -5.10 -2.34
CA PRO A 96 7.89 -5.90 -1.68
C PRO A 96 9.06 -6.15 -2.65
N THR A 97 10.28 -5.92 -2.19
CA THR A 97 11.49 -6.12 -3.02
C THR A 97 12.06 -7.54 -2.95
N GLY A 98 11.47 -8.40 -2.12
CA GLY A 98 11.87 -9.79 -1.93
C GLY A 98 10.74 -10.65 -1.37
N ALA A 99 11.10 -11.80 -0.81
CA ALA A 99 10.13 -12.77 -0.33
C ALA A 99 9.39 -12.27 0.91
N TYR A 100 8.15 -12.68 1.07
CA TYR A 100 7.34 -12.36 2.24
C TYR A 100 6.51 -13.57 2.67
N GLU A 101 6.04 -13.53 3.91
CA GLU A 101 5.22 -14.56 4.52
C GLU A 101 4.02 -13.95 5.23
N ASP A 102 3.02 -14.76 5.55
CA ASP A 102 1.88 -14.35 6.37
C ASP A 102 2.34 -13.84 7.74
N ASP A 103 1.72 -12.76 8.23
CA ASP A 103 2.03 -12.22 9.55
C ASP A 103 1.54 -13.20 10.64
N PRO A 104 2.45 -13.82 11.42
CA PRO A 104 2.08 -14.77 12.45
C PRO A 104 1.35 -14.11 13.62
N ASN A 105 1.32 -12.78 13.74
CA ASN A 105 0.55 -12.07 14.76
C ASN A 105 -0.94 -12.01 14.42
N LEU A 106 -1.29 -12.14 13.14
CA LEU A 106 -2.65 -11.93 12.63
C LEU A 106 -3.24 -13.17 11.92
N THR A 107 -2.39 -14.14 11.60
CA THR A 107 -2.76 -15.38 10.91
C THR A 107 -3.00 -16.51 11.91
N ASP A 108 -4.07 -17.27 11.72
CA ASP A 108 -4.46 -18.42 12.55
C ASP A 108 -4.54 -18.12 14.06
N LYS A 109 -4.88 -16.87 14.43
CA LYS A 109 -5.11 -16.47 15.82
C LYS A 109 -6.58 -16.54 16.20
N LYS A 110 -7.33 -15.52 15.81
CA LYS A 110 -8.77 -15.41 16.13
C LYS A 110 -9.63 -16.15 15.10
N PHE A 111 -9.17 -16.21 13.86
CA PHE A 111 -9.86 -16.81 12.73
C PHE A 111 -8.86 -17.67 11.94
N PRO A 112 -9.32 -18.73 11.25
CA PRO A 112 -8.46 -19.56 10.42
C PRO A 112 -7.95 -18.78 9.21
N GLY A 113 -6.70 -19.02 8.84
CA GLY A 113 -5.98 -18.38 7.75
C GLY A 113 -5.63 -16.91 8.03
N ASN A 114 -5.43 -16.15 6.95
CA ASN A 114 -5.03 -14.75 6.96
C ASN A 114 -6.15 -13.84 6.39
N PRO A 115 -7.28 -13.65 7.11
CA PRO A 115 -8.41 -12.87 6.60
C PRO A 115 -8.08 -11.38 6.42
N THR A 116 -7.12 -10.87 7.20
CA THR A 116 -6.66 -9.47 7.10
C THR A 116 -5.70 -9.26 5.92
N LYS A 117 -5.21 -10.34 5.32
CA LYS A 117 -4.15 -10.35 4.30
C LYS A 117 -2.95 -9.54 4.75
N SER A 118 -2.47 -9.81 5.96
CA SER A 118 -1.30 -9.15 6.56
C SER A 118 -0.06 -10.01 6.41
N TYR A 119 1.05 -9.39 6.07
CA TYR A 119 2.29 -10.04 5.69
C TYR A 119 3.48 -9.37 6.39
N ARG A 120 4.60 -10.08 6.43
CA ARG A 120 5.88 -9.54 6.88
C ARG A 120 7.02 -9.98 5.95
N THR A 121 8.05 -9.15 5.83
CA THR A 121 9.24 -9.42 5.00
C THR A 121 10.52 -8.95 5.68
N LYS A 122 11.65 -9.62 5.38
CA LYS A 122 13.01 -9.19 5.77
C LYS A 122 13.65 -8.27 4.72
N ASP A 123 13.10 -8.25 3.51
CA ASP A 123 13.57 -7.37 2.44
C ASP A 123 12.85 -6.01 2.54
N PRO A 124 13.44 -4.93 1.99
CA PRO A 124 12.78 -3.63 2.02
C PRO A 124 11.46 -3.61 1.24
N LEU A 125 10.55 -2.72 1.65
CA LEU A 125 9.39 -2.32 0.86
C LEU A 125 9.71 -1.03 0.10
N ARG A 126 9.46 -1.00 -1.21
CA ARG A 126 9.58 0.21 -2.02
C ARG A 126 8.27 0.98 -1.99
N ILE A 127 8.32 2.27 -1.73
CA ILE A 127 7.14 3.14 -1.82
C ILE A 127 6.89 3.48 -3.28
N ILE A 128 5.68 3.18 -3.76
CA ILE A 128 5.23 3.52 -5.11
C ILE A 128 4.13 4.58 -5.11
N GLY A 129 3.55 4.91 -3.94
CA GLY A 129 2.57 5.98 -3.79
C GLY A 129 2.12 6.19 -2.33
N GLU A 130 1.25 7.19 -2.10
CA GLU A 130 0.58 7.44 -0.81
C GLU A 130 -0.94 7.40 -1.04
N VAL A 131 -1.67 6.68 -0.18
CA VAL A 131 -3.13 6.77 -0.11
C VAL A 131 -3.49 8.03 0.66
N THR A 132 -4.06 9.02 -0.02
CA THR A 132 -4.43 10.31 0.59
C THR A 132 -5.87 10.35 1.07
N ALA A 133 -6.74 9.54 0.47
CA ALA A 133 -8.16 9.44 0.80
C ALA A 133 -8.43 8.15 1.59
N TRP A 134 -8.16 8.18 2.89
CA TRP A 134 -8.54 7.12 3.82
C TRP A 134 -9.19 7.73 5.06
N GLU A 135 -10.12 6.99 5.65
CA GLU A 135 -10.82 7.37 6.86
C GLU A 135 -10.24 6.57 8.03
N GLY A 136 -9.93 7.28 9.12
CA GLY A 136 -9.50 6.65 10.36
C GLY A 136 -10.65 5.93 11.06
N HIS A 137 -10.31 5.11 12.04
CA HIS A 137 -11.30 4.51 12.91
C HIS A 137 -11.98 5.55 13.80
N PRO A 138 -13.23 5.29 14.23
CA PRO A 138 -13.87 6.11 15.25
C PRO A 138 -12.97 6.24 16.50
N PRO A 139 -12.85 7.43 17.11
CA PRO A 139 -11.93 7.66 18.22
C PRO A 139 -12.09 6.66 19.38
N GLU A 140 -13.33 6.27 19.68
CA GLU A 140 -13.65 5.28 20.71
C GLU A 140 -13.14 3.87 20.36
N LYS A 141 -13.19 3.49 19.07
CA LYS A 141 -12.66 2.19 18.59
C LYS A 141 -11.14 2.19 18.65
N LEU A 142 -10.50 3.28 18.24
CA LEU A 142 -9.06 3.44 18.31
C LEU A 142 -8.57 3.43 19.77
N GLN A 143 -9.28 4.12 20.67
CA GLN A 143 -8.92 4.13 22.09
C GLN A 143 -9.06 2.74 22.72
N ALA A 144 -10.17 2.03 22.45
CA ALA A 144 -10.36 0.67 22.94
C ALA A 144 -9.23 -0.29 22.48
N MET A 145 -8.76 -0.13 21.23
CA MET A 145 -7.63 -0.92 20.73
C MET A 145 -6.32 -0.59 21.45
N ARG A 146 -6.04 0.70 21.70
CA ARG A 146 -4.85 1.13 22.47
C ARG A 146 -4.85 0.58 23.88
N ASP A 147 -6.00 0.64 24.56
CA ASP A 147 -6.16 0.11 25.91
C ASP A 147 -5.94 -1.41 25.93
N HIS A 148 -6.45 -2.12 24.92
CA HIS A 148 -6.24 -3.56 24.78
C HIS A 148 -4.76 -3.92 24.58
N LEU A 149 -4.04 -3.19 23.71
CA LEU A 149 -2.62 -3.41 23.48
C LEU A 149 -1.78 -3.14 24.73
N GLU A 150 -2.12 -2.11 25.51
CA GLU A 150 -1.45 -1.81 26.78
C GLU A 150 -1.71 -2.92 27.81
N GLN A 151 -2.93 -3.48 27.86
CA GLN A 151 -3.24 -4.63 28.72
C GLN A 151 -2.43 -5.87 28.34
N LEU A 152 -2.30 -6.18 27.04
CA LEU A 152 -1.48 -7.31 26.56
C LEU A 152 0.00 -7.13 26.96
N LYS A 153 0.52 -5.91 26.81
CA LYS A 153 1.88 -5.56 27.22
C LYS A 153 2.10 -5.74 28.71
N GLN A 154 1.15 -5.36 29.56
CA GLN A 154 1.21 -5.58 31.02
C GLN A 154 1.20 -7.06 31.39
N GLN A 155 0.61 -7.91 30.55
CA GLN A 155 0.61 -9.37 30.70
C GLN A 155 1.88 -10.04 30.13
N GLY A 156 2.80 -9.26 29.55
CA GLY A 156 4.02 -9.79 28.92
C GLY A 156 3.76 -10.48 27.57
N ILE A 157 2.59 -10.26 26.96
CA ILE A 157 2.28 -10.73 25.61
C ILE A 157 2.81 -9.69 24.64
N GLU A 158 3.84 -10.06 23.89
CA GLU A 158 4.47 -9.21 22.88
C GLU A 158 4.23 -9.75 21.48
N ALA A 159 4.46 -8.92 20.46
CA ALA A 159 4.40 -9.34 19.07
C ALA A 159 5.52 -10.36 18.78
N ILE A 160 5.20 -11.36 17.97
CA ILE A 160 6.14 -12.35 17.45
C ILE A 160 6.96 -11.67 16.34
N ASP A 161 8.22 -11.36 16.64
CA ASP A 161 9.16 -10.67 15.72
C ASP A 161 10.46 -11.45 15.50
N GLU A 162 10.40 -12.78 15.61
CA GLU A 162 11.52 -13.73 15.38
C GLU A 162 11.65 -14.16 13.91
#